data_AF-A0A7J8F9H2-F1
#
_entry.id   AF-A0A7J8F9H2-F1
#
_cell.length_a   1.000
_cell.length_b   1.000
_cell.length_c   1.000
_cell.angle_alpha   90.00
_cell.angle_beta   90.00
_cell.angle_gamma   90.00
#
_symmetry.space_group_name_H-M   'P 1'
#
loop_
_entity.id
_entity.type
_entity.pdbx_description
1 polymer ?
#
loop_
_entity_poly.entity_id
_entity_poly.type
_entity_poly.pdbx_seq_one_letter_code
_entity_poly.pdbx_strand_id
1 'polypeptide(L)'
;MKKQDFLLQNEQASGKYCQAQLEQLSEPLMDDISRGTFSVPGGHNLYLEAVEKLEQSYNLVPRKGVKANEVLQTFLQSQAATKESILQADQALSAEEKALAAECAKNREAEKELDLRRQKEKEQQKILEAQEKTFKENLAQLKEKMEREQEIRLREQESMLDLKRKISEELLNEGFKAKNEEMQKEINQLKEEKERNNVNKASDIAQILASKDNNWHLEEPEAEAARKEPARAADNLSPGCNSLAT
;
A
#
# COMPACT_ATOMS: atom_id res chain seq x y z
N MET A 1 -72.57 -36.94 42.34
CA MET A 1 -71.37 -36.84 41.47
C MET A 1 -70.25 -37.63 42.12
N LYS A 2 -69.50 -38.43 41.34
CA LYS A 2 -68.41 -39.24 41.86
C LYS A 2 -67.15 -38.37 42.00
N LYS A 3 -66.34 -38.60 43.05
CA LYS A 3 -65.11 -37.83 43.36
C LYS A 3 -64.14 -37.73 42.16
N GLN A 4 -64.09 -38.74 41.29
CA GLN A 4 -63.29 -38.75 40.07
C GLN A 4 -63.70 -37.66 39.07
N ASP A 5 -65.01 -37.42 38.89
CA ASP A 5 -65.50 -36.43 37.92
C ASP A 5 -65.07 -35.01 38.30
N PHE A 6 -65.05 -34.70 39.61
CA PHE A 6 -64.62 -33.40 40.14
C PHE A 6 -63.11 -33.17 39.99
N LEU A 7 -62.30 -34.21 40.21
CA LEU A 7 -60.85 -34.13 40.00
C LEU A 7 -60.53 -33.87 38.53
N LEU A 8 -61.20 -34.57 37.62
CA LEU A 8 -61.04 -34.37 36.19
C LEU A 8 -61.46 -32.96 35.74
N GLN A 9 -62.58 -32.45 36.25
CA GLN A 9 -63.02 -31.08 35.99
C GLN A 9 -62.02 -30.03 36.50
N ASN A 10 -61.42 -30.25 37.68
CA ASN A 10 -60.41 -29.35 38.25
C ASN A 10 -59.11 -29.34 37.42
N GLU A 11 -58.64 -30.50 36.97
CA GLU A 11 -57.49 -30.60 36.07
C GLU A 11 -57.75 -29.89 34.74
N GLN A 12 -58.92 -30.12 34.13
CA GLN A 12 -59.29 -29.47 32.87
C GLN A 12 -59.44 -27.95 33.02
N ALA A 13 -60.08 -27.49 34.10
CA ALA A 13 -60.24 -26.07 34.37
C ALA A 13 -58.89 -25.38 34.62
N SER A 14 -58.02 -26.02 35.41
CA SER A 14 -56.65 -25.55 35.68
C SER A 14 -55.83 -25.50 34.39
N GLY A 15 -55.87 -26.55 33.56
CA GLY A 15 -55.15 -26.60 32.29
C GLY A 15 -55.58 -25.47 31.34
N LYS A 16 -56.90 -25.28 31.13
CA LYS A 16 -57.43 -24.21 30.26
C LYS A 16 -57.04 -22.82 30.75
N TYR A 17 -57.14 -22.58 32.06
CA TYR A 17 -56.77 -21.29 32.63
C TYR A 17 -55.27 -21.00 32.48
N CYS A 18 -54.41 -21.98 32.81
CA CYS A 18 -52.96 -21.85 32.63
C CYS A 18 -52.56 -21.61 31.18
N GLN A 19 -53.19 -22.33 30.24
CA GLN A 19 -52.92 -22.18 28.81
C GLN A 19 -53.25 -20.76 28.33
N ALA A 20 -54.44 -20.25 28.65
CA ALA A 20 -54.86 -18.91 28.25
C ALA A 20 -53.98 -17.80 28.85
N GLN A 21 -53.57 -17.96 30.12
CA GLN A 21 -52.66 -17.02 30.76
C GLN A 21 -51.26 -17.06 30.14
N LEU A 22 -50.76 -18.25 29.80
CA LEU A 22 -49.45 -18.40 29.18
C LEU A 22 -49.43 -17.87 27.75
N GLU A 23 -50.49 -18.10 26.96
CA GLU A 23 -50.67 -17.52 25.63
C GLU A 23 -50.57 -16.00 25.69
N GLN A 24 -51.36 -15.36 26.57
CA GLN A 24 -51.35 -13.91 26.74
C GLN A 24 -49.97 -13.37 27.15
N LEU A 25 -49.31 -14.03 28.11
CA LEU A 25 -47.98 -13.59 28.57
C LEU A 25 -46.89 -13.79 27.51
N SER A 26 -47.06 -14.79 26.64
CA SER A 26 -46.09 -15.13 25.58
C SER A 26 -46.22 -14.28 24.32
N GLU A 27 -47.32 -13.53 24.14
CA GLU A 27 -47.55 -12.68 22.96
C GLU A 27 -46.35 -11.77 22.61
N PRO A 28 -45.73 -11.03 23.56
CA PRO A 28 -44.60 -10.18 23.24
C PRO A 28 -43.37 -10.97 22.77
N LEU A 29 -43.11 -12.13 23.39
CA LEU A 29 -42.01 -13.00 23.01
C LEU A 29 -42.22 -13.54 21.58
N MET A 30 -43.44 -13.95 21.24
CA MET A 30 -43.77 -14.45 19.91
C MET A 30 -43.69 -13.36 18.85
N ASP A 31 -44.12 -12.13 19.17
CA ASP A 31 -43.96 -10.97 18.30
C ASP A 31 -42.47 -10.69 18.02
N ASP A 32 -41.64 -10.65 19.06
CA ASP A 32 -40.20 -10.44 18.93
C ASP A 32 -39.49 -11.52 18.11
N ILE A 33 -39.89 -12.79 18.27
CA ILE A 33 -39.40 -13.89 17.42
C ILE A 33 -39.79 -13.65 15.97
N SER A 34 -41.06 -13.32 15.70
CA SER A 34 -41.58 -13.14 14.35
C SER A 34 -40.95 -11.95 13.61
N ARG A 35 -40.62 -10.89 14.36
CA ARG A 35 -39.94 -9.69 13.86
C ARG A 35 -38.44 -9.90 13.67
N GLY A 36 -37.88 -11.03 14.15
CA GLY A 36 -36.45 -11.28 14.11
C GLY A 36 -35.65 -10.40 15.06
N THR A 37 -36.23 -9.94 16.17
CA THR A 37 -35.55 -9.09 17.16
C THR A 37 -34.27 -9.75 17.71
N PHE A 38 -34.24 -11.09 17.75
CA PHE A 38 -33.10 -11.88 18.23
C PHE A 38 -32.08 -12.23 17.13
N SER A 39 -32.28 -11.81 15.88
CA SER A 39 -31.36 -12.06 14.77
C SER A 39 -30.24 -11.02 14.72
N VAL A 40 -29.55 -10.88 15.85
CA VAL A 40 -28.42 -9.96 16.06
C VAL A 40 -27.30 -10.70 16.79
N PRO A 41 -26.03 -10.24 16.71
CA PRO A 41 -24.94 -10.78 17.53
C PRO A 41 -25.29 -10.66 19.03
N GLY A 42 -25.18 -11.76 19.76
CA GLY A 42 -25.63 -11.90 21.15
C GLY A 42 -27.13 -12.12 21.33
N GLY A 43 -27.89 -12.29 20.24
CA GLY A 43 -29.35 -12.40 20.26
C GLY A 43 -29.88 -13.62 21.02
N HIS A 44 -29.10 -14.70 21.12
CA HIS A 44 -29.49 -15.86 21.95
C HIS A 44 -29.60 -15.49 23.43
N ASN A 45 -28.73 -14.61 23.96
CA ASN A 45 -28.83 -14.17 25.35
C ASN A 45 -30.07 -13.30 25.57
N LEU A 46 -30.39 -12.41 24.64
CA LEU A 46 -31.60 -11.59 24.68
C LEU A 46 -32.87 -12.46 24.70
N TYR A 47 -32.87 -13.55 23.92
CA TYR A 47 -33.95 -14.53 23.93
C TYR A 47 -34.09 -15.23 25.28
N LEU A 48 -32.98 -15.67 25.87
CA LEU A 48 -32.99 -16.30 27.21
C LEU A 48 -33.55 -15.37 28.28
N GLU A 49 -33.16 -14.09 28.26
CA GLU A 49 -33.70 -13.08 29.20
C GLU A 49 -35.21 -12.86 29.00
N ALA A 50 -35.70 -12.88 27.76
CA ALA A 50 -37.12 -12.74 27.46
C ALA A 50 -37.92 -13.95 27.96
N VAL A 51 -37.40 -15.16 27.78
CA VAL A 51 -38.00 -16.40 28.32
C VAL A 51 -38.00 -16.39 29.85
N GLU A 52 -36.91 -15.95 30.50
CA GLU A 52 -36.84 -15.85 31.95
C GLU A 52 -37.89 -14.87 32.51
N LYS A 53 -38.05 -13.70 31.88
CA LYS A 53 -39.08 -12.71 32.26
C LYS A 53 -40.49 -13.28 32.11
N LEU A 54 -40.72 -14.07 31.05
CA LEU A 54 -41.99 -14.77 30.85
C LEU A 54 -42.26 -15.78 31.97
N GLU A 55 -41.27 -16.62 32.31
CA GLU A 55 -41.38 -17.58 33.41
C GLU A 55 -41.67 -16.91 34.76
N GLN A 56 -40.95 -15.82 35.07
CA GLN A 56 -41.18 -15.03 36.27
C GLN A 56 -42.61 -14.46 36.31
N SER A 57 -43.09 -13.90 35.20
CA SER A 57 -44.44 -13.34 35.08
C SER A 57 -45.50 -14.42 35.26
N TYR A 58 -45.31 -15.58 34.64
CA TYR A 58 -46.20 -16.73 34.79
C TYR A 58 -46.24 -17.25 36.24
N ASN A 59 -45.10 -17.27 36.93
CA ASN A 59 -45.02 -17.69 38.32
C ASN A 59 -45.82 -16.79 39.27
N LEU A 60 -45.99 -15.51 38.95
CA LEU A 60 -46.78 -14.54 39.73
C LEU A 60 -48.30 -14.67 39.51
N VAL A 61 -48.76 -15.36 38.47
CA VAL A 61 -50.20 -15.51 38.18
C VAL A 61 -50.93 -16.25 39.32
N PRO A 62 -52.01 -15.70 39.92
CA PRO A 62 -52.72 -16.39 40.99
C PRO A 62 -53.63 -17.51 40.46
N ARG A 63 -53.99 -18.47 41.34
CA ARG A 63 -55.01 -19.51 41.11
C ARG A 63 -54.79 -20.44 39.90
N LYS A 64 -53.54 -20.65 39.47
CA LYS A 64 -53.18 -21.53 38.34
C LYS A 64 -53.68 -22.98 38.49
N GLY A 65 -53.75 -23.50 39.70
CA GLY A 65 -54.25 -24.86 39.98
C GLY A 65 -53.22 -25.96 39.70
N VAL A 66 -53.66 -27.20 39.62
CA VAL A 66 -52.80 -28.41 39.64
C VAL A 66 -51.99 -28.64 38.35
N LYS A 67 -52.36 -28.02 37.22
CA LYS A 67 -51.70 -28.20 35.91
C LYS A 67 -50.66 -27.12 35.57
N ALA A 68 -50.39 -26.18 36.48
CA ALA A 68 -49.54 -25.01 36.22
C ALA A 68 -48.16 -25.34 35.63
N ASN A 69 -47.44 -26.29 36.24
CA ASN A 69 -46.07 -26.65 35.84
C ASN A 69 -46.05 -27.42 34.52
N GLU A 70 -47.03 -28.30 34.30
CA GLU A 70 -47.13 -29.13 33.09
C GLU A 70 -47.33 -28.28 31.83
N VAL A 71 -48.20 -27.27 31.91
CA VAL A 71 -48.46 -26.32 30.82
C VAL A 71 -47.22 -25.49 30.51
N LEU A 72 -46.54 -24.95 31.54
CA LEU A 72 -45.30 -24.19 31.37
C LEU A 72 -44.20 -25.05 30.73
N GLN A 73 -44.01 -26.28 31.20
CA GLN A 73 -42.99 -27.18 30.69
C GLN A 73 -43.24 -27.53 29.22
N THR A 74 -44.49 -27.79 28.85
CA THR A 74 -44.88 -28.12 27.46
C THR A 74 -44.61 -26.93 26.53
N PHE A 75 -44.91 -25.71 26.99
CA PHE A 75 -44.58 -24.49 26.25
C PHE A 75 -43.06 -24.33 26.05
N LEU A 76 -42.25 -24.45 27.11
CA LEU A 76 -40.79 -24.34 27.01
C LEU A 76 -40.21 -25.41 26.07
N GLN A 77 -40.75 -26.63 26.09
CA GLN A 77 -40.39 -27.69 25.15
C GLN A 77 -40.77 -27.33 23.70
N SER A 78 -41.94 -26.73 23.48
CA SER A 78 -42.35 -26.27 22.14
C SER A 78 -41.42 -25.20 21.56
N GLN A 79 -40.77 -24.42 22.44
CA GLN A 79 -39.83 -23.37 22.08
C GLN A 79 -38.39 -23.85 21.84
N ALA A 80 -38.10 -25.14 22.03
CA ALA A 80 -36.75 -25.68 21.87
C ALA A 80 -36.20 -25.48 20.45
N ALA A 81 -37.02 -25.67 19.42
CA ALA A 81 -36.63 -25.47 18.03
C ALA A 81 -36.32 -23.99 17.73
N THR A 82 -37.14 -23.07 18.25
CA THR A 82 -36.93 -21.63 18.11
C THR A 82 -35.62 -21.20 18.78
N LYS A 83 -35.39 -21.67 20.01
CA LYS A 83 -34.15 -21.40 20.75
C LYS A 83 -32.92 -21.85 19.97
N GLU A 84 -32.96 -23.07 19.44
CA GLU A 84 -31.85 -23.63 18.65
C GLU A 84 -31.61 -22.82 17.37
N SER A 85 -32.68 -22.44 16.66
CA SER A 85 -32.57 -21.59 15.47
C SER A 85 -31.94 -20.24 15.77
N ILE A 86 -32.30 -19.60 16.89
CA ILE A 86 -31.71 -18.32 17.31
C ILE A 86 -30.24 -18.49 17.69
N LEU A 87 -29.89 -19.58 18.39
CA LEU A 87 -28.51 -19.89 18.74
C LEU A 87 -27.62 -20.05 17.49
N GLN A 88 -28.11 -20.78 16.49
CA GLN A 88 -27.39 -20.99 15.24
C GLN A 88 -27.20 -19.69 14.47
N ALA A 89 -28.24 -18.85 14.40
CA ALA A 89 -28.16 -17.54 13.76
C ALA A 89 -27.14 -16.62 14.46
N ASP A 90 -27.16 -16.56 15.79
CA ASP A 90 -26.22 -15.77 16.60
C ASP A 90 -24.76 -16.21 16.37
N GLN A 91 -24.52 -17.53 16.38
CA GLN A 91 -23.19 -18.08 16.09
C GLN A 91 -22.71 -17.75 14.68
N ALA A 92 -23.60 -17.83 13.68
CA ALA A 92 -23.27 -17.50 12.30
C ALA A 92 -22.91 -16.01 12.14
N LEU A 93 -23.73 -15.10 12.70
CA LEU A 93 -23.46 -13.66 12.68
C LEU A 93 -22.14 -13.33 13.40
N SER A 94 -21.92 -13.91 14.58
CA SER A 94 -20.68 -13.73 15.34
C SER A 94 -19.44 -14.24 14.59
N ALA A 95 -19.58 -15.32 13.81
CA ALA A 95 -18.49 -15.85 12.99
C ALA A 95 -18.20 -14.95 11.78
N GLU A 96 -19.25 -14.43 11.13
CA GLU A 96 -19.14 -13.49 10.01
C GLU A 96 -18.46 -12.18 10.43
N GLU A 97 -18.88 -11.58 11.54
CA GLU A 97 -18.25 -10.37 12.08
C GLU A 97 -16.76 -10.56 12.38
N LYS A 98 -16.40 -11.71 12.97
CA LYS A 98 -14.98 -12.05 13.22
C LYS A 98 -14.20 -12.24 11.93
N ALA A 99 -14.80 -12.87 10.92
CA ALA A 99 -14.16 -13.06 9.61
C ALA A 99 -13.93 -11.71 8.91
N LEU A 100 -14.93 -10.83 8.90
CA LEU A 100 -14.83 -9.48 8.35
C LEU A 100 -13.77 -8.66 9.10
N ALA A 101 -13.75 -8.71 10.43
CA ALA A 101 -12.74 -8.02 11.23
C ALA A 101 -11.32 -8.51 10.91
N ALA A 102 -11.13 -9.82 10.76
CA ALA A 102 -9.85 -10.41 10.38
C ALA A 102 -9.42 -9.99 8.96
N GLU A 103 -10.36 -9.96 8.01
CA GLU A 103 -10.11 -9.51 6.63
C GLU A 103 -9.73 -8.01 6.60
N CYS A 104 -10.49 -7.15 7.28
CA CYS A 104 -10.16 -5.72 7.36
C CYS A 104 -8.80 -5.50 8.03
N ALA A 105 -8.42 -6.30 9.05
CA ALA A 105 -7.10 -6.22 9.68
C ALA A 105 -5.97 -6.58 8.69
N LYS A 106 -6.12 -7.69 7.97
CA LYS A 106 -5.16 -8.11 6.94
C LYS A 106 -5.02 -7.07 5.82
N ASN A 107 -6.14 -6.49 5.37
CA ASN A 107 -6.12 -5.46 4.34
C ASN A 107 -5.39 -4.19 4.82
N ARG A 108 -5.61 -3.76 6.07
CA ARG A 108 -4.89 -2.62 6.67
C ARG A 108 -3.40 -2.89 6.82
N GLU A 109 -3.00 -4.12 7.15
CA GLU A 109 -1.59 -4.50 7.20
C GLU A 109 -0.95 -4.44 5.81
N ALA A 110 -1.61 -5.02 4.80
CA ALA A 110 -1.14 -4.97 3.41
C ALA A 110 -1.04 -3.54 2.86
N GLU A 111 -1.99 -2.65 3.19
CA GLU A 111 -1.96 -1.24 2.80
C GLU A 111 -0.75 -0.50 3.41
N LYS A 112 -0.47 -0.72 4.70
CA LYS A 112 0.72 -0.15 5.36
C LYS A 112 2.02 -0.63 4.74
N GLU A 113 2.11 -1.91 4.38
CA GLU A 113 3.28 -2.48 3.71
C GLU A 113 3.49 -1.88 2.31
N LEU A 114 2.41 -1.73 1.55
CA LEU A 114 2.42 -1.09 0.23
C LEU A 114 2.92 0.36 0.32
N ASP A 115 2.41 1.13 1.27
CA ASP A 115 2.80 2.53 1.46
C ASP A 115 4.26 2.66 1.89
N LEU A 116 4.73 1.79 2.78
CA LEU A 116 6.14 1.74 3.17
C LEU A 116 7.03 1.42 1.96
N ARG A 117 6.62 0.47 1.11
CA ARG A 117 7.34 0.12 -0.11
C ARG A 117 7.41 1.31 -1.08
N ARG A 118 6.28 2.00 -1.31
CA ARG A 118 6.23 3.21 -2.15
C ARG A 118 7.14 4.32 -1.64
N GLN A 119 7.24 4.49 -0.32
CA GLN A 119 8.15 5.48 0.26
C GLN A 119 9.62 5.13 0.00
N LYS A 120 10.01 3.87 0.20
CA LYS A 120 11.37 3.39 -0.10
C LYS A 120 11.73 3.56 -1.58
N GLU A 121 10.82 3.19 -2.48
CA GLU A 121 11.03 3.35 -3.93
C GLU A 121 11.21 4.84 -4.30
N LYS A 122 10.43 5.74 -3.72
CA LYS A 122 10.59 7.20 -3.92
C LYS A 122 11.92 7.73 -3.37
N GLU A 123 12.37 7.22 -2.23
CA GLU A 123 13.67 7.61 -1.64
C GLU A 123 14.83 7.15 -2.52
N GLN A 124 14.80 5.90 -2.97
CA GLN A 124 15.79 5.35 -3.91
C GLN A 124 15.84 6.15 -5.21
N GLN A 125 14.68 6.48 -5.78
CA GLN A 125 14.59 7.29 -7.00
C GLN A 125 15.26 8.66 -6.82
N LYS A 126 15.02 9.34 -5.69
CA LYS A 126 15.67 10.63 -5.40
C LYS A 126 17.19 10.53 -5.27
N ILE A 127 17.69 9.43 -4.69
CA ILE A 127 19.14 9.18 -4.58
C ILE A 127 19.75 9.03 -5.97
N LEU A 128 19.13 8.22 -6.84
CA LEU A 128 19.59 8.03 -8.22
C LEU A 128 19.60 9.34 -9.01
N GLU A 129 18.51 10.12 -8.93
CA GLU A 129 18.43 11.42 -9.59
C GLU A 129 19.48 12.42 -9.08
N ALA A 130 19.78 12.42 -7.78
CA ALA A 130 20.82 13.26 -7.20
C ALA A 130 22.22 12.83 -7.66
N GLN A 131 22.47 11.52 -7.75
CA GLN A 131 23.73 10.98 -8.27
C GLN A 131 23.92 11.34 -9.74
N GLU A 132 22.88 11.19 -10.57
CA GLU A 132 22.94 11.53 -12.00
C GLU A 132 23.22 13.02 -12.20
N LYS A 133 22.54 13.90 -11.45
CA LYS A 133 22.79 15.35 -11.49
C LYS A 133 24.23 15.68 -11.11
N THR A 134 24.72 15.10 -10.02
CA THR A 134 26.11 15.30 -9.56
C THR A 134 27.11 14.84 -10.61
N PHE A 135 26.88 13.68 -11.22
CA PHE A 135 27.75 13.15 -12.26
C PHE A 135 27.76 14.04 -13.51
N LYS A 136 26.60 14.52 -13.94
CA LYS A 136 26.45 15.45 -15.06
C LYS A 136 27.16 16.78 -14.81
N GLU A 137 27.02 17.34 -13.60
CA GLU A 137 27.73 18.55 -13.19
C GLU A 137 29.25 18.35 -13.18
N ASN A 138 29.73 17.23 -12.64
CA ASN A 138 31.16 16.89 -12.65
C ASN A 138 31.71 16.76 -14.08
N LEU A 139 30.95 16.15 -14.99
CA LEU A 139 31.32 16.08 -16.41
C LEU A 139 31.38 17.45 -17.06
N ALA A 140 30.41 18.33 -16.76
CA ALA A 140 30.40 19.69 -17.29
C ALA A 140 31.61 20.49 -16.80
N GLN A 141 31.91 20.43 -15.50
CA GLN A 141 33.09 21.08 -14.93
C GLN A 141 34.40 20.54 -15.52
N LEU A 142 34.50 19.22 -15.70
CA LEU A 142 35.68 18.61 -16.31
C LEU A 142 35.87 19.07 -17.76
N LYS A 143 34.79 19.10 -18.54
CA LYS A 143 34.81 19.59 -19.92
C LYS A 143 35.26 21.05 -20.00
N GLU A 144 34.68 21.91 -19.16
CA GLU A 144 35.05 23.34 -19.10
C GLU A 144 36.52 23.53 -18.72
N LYS A 145 37.04 22.75 -17.76
CA LYS A 145 38.46 22.80 -17.38
C LYS A 145 39.37 22.37 -18.52
N MET A 146 39.03 21.31 -19.24
CA MET A 146 39.81 20.86 -20.41
C MET A 146 39.82 21.92 -21.52
N GLU A 147 38.68 22.55 -21.81
CA GLU A 147 38.57 23.62 -22.82
C GLU A 147 39.40 24.85 -22.41
N ARG A 148 39.36 25.26 -21.13
CA ARG A 148 40.19 26.35 -20.62
C ARG A 148 41.69 26.04 -20.69
N GLU A 149 42.11 24.86 -20.26
CA GLU A 149 43.52 24.44 -20.33
C GLU A 149 44.00 24.35 -21.78
N GLN A 150 43.12 23.95 -22.70
CA GLN A 150 43.41 23.93 -24.13
C GLN A 150 43.58 25.34 -24.69
N GLU A 151 42.70 26.27 -24.36
CA GLU A 151 42.79 27.66 -24.80
C GLU A 151 44.06 28.34 -24.29
N ILE A 152 44.39 28.18 -23.00
CA ILE A 152 45.61 28.73 -22.39
C ILE A 152 46.84 28.20 -23.13
N ARG A 153 46.92 26.87 -23.33
CA ARG A 153 48.04 26.24 -24.02
C ARG A 153 48.20 26.74 -25.46
N LEU A 154 47.09 26.87 -26.19
CA LEU A 154 47.11 27.37 -27.57
C LEU A 154 47.62 28.82 -27.62
N ARG A 155 47.14 29.66 -26.70
CA ARG A 155 47.56 31.07 -26.56
C ARG A 155 49.05 31.20 -26.24
N GLU A 156 49.57 30.37 -25.33
CA GLU A 156 50.99 30.32 -24.99
C GLU A 156 51.85 29.91 -26.20
N GLN A 157 51.44 28.87 -26.93
CA GLN A 157 52.12 28.45 -28.16
C GLN A 157 52.11 29.54 -29.24
N GLU A 158 51.00 30.24 -29.42
CA GLU A 158 50.88 31.34 -30.38
C GLU A 158 51.76 32.53 -30.00
N SER A 159 51.75 32.92 -28.72
CA SER A 159 52.59 33.99 -28.19
C SER A 159 54.08 33.68 -28.36
N MET A 160 54.48 32.43 -28.14
CA MET A 160 55.86 31.97 -28.34
C MET A 160 56.27 32.03 -29.82
N LEU A 161 55.39 31.59 -30.73
CA LEU A 161 55.63 31.66 -32.18
C LEU A 161 55.71 33.11 -32.67
N ASP A 162 54.92 34.02 -32.11
CA ASP A 162 54.95 35.44 -32.45
C ASP A 162 56.23 36.12 -31.96
N LEU A 163 56.69 35.79 -30.74
CA LEU A 163 57.97 36.28 -30.23
C LEU A 163 59.13 35.82 -31.12
N LYS A 164 59.17 34.52 -31.49
CA LYS A 164 60.19 33.99 -32.40
C LYS A 164 60.15 34.65 -33.78
N ARG A 165 58.95 34.92 -34.31
CA ARG A 165 58.78 35.65 -35.59
C ARG A 165 59.36 37.07 -35.53
N LYS A 166 59.08 37.83 -34.47
CA LYS A 166 59.64 39.19 -34.29
C LYS A 166 61.17 39.18 -34.23
N ILE A 167 61.76 38.27 -33.47
CA ILE A 167 63.23 38.12 -33.38
C ILE A 167 63.83 37.78 -34.76
N SER A 168 63.16 36.92 -35.53
CA SER A 168 63.56 36.57 -36.90
C SER A 168 63.52 37.80 -37.84
N GLU A 169 62.45 38.60 -37.79
CA GLU A 169 62.34 39.85 -38.55
C GLU A 169 63.44 40.86 -38.18
N GLU A 170 63.74 41.02 -36.89
CA GLU A 170 64.83 41.90 -36.40
C GLU A 170 66.21 41.43 -36.88
N LEU A 171 66.52 40.13 -36.78
CA LEU A 171 67.78 39.56 -37.29
C LEU A 171 67.96 39.77 -38.79
N LEU A 172 66.86 39.70 -39.56
CA LEU A 172 66.89 39.97 -40.99
C LEU A 172 67.20 41.45 -41.28
N ASN A 173 66.57 42.37 -40.53
CA ASN A 173 66.80 43.81 -40.65
C ASN A 173 68.23 44.22 -40.28
N GLU A 174 68.84 43.55 -39.31
CA GLU A 174 70.24 43.76 -38.91
C GLU A 174 71.26 43.10 -39.87
N GLY A 175 70.81 42.35 -40.87
CA GLY A 175 71.64 41.74 -41.90
C GLY A 175 72.15 40.32 -41.59
N PHE A 176 71.72 39.70 -40.48
CA PHE A 176 72.13 38.35 -40.06
C PHE A 176 71.35 37.23 -40.78
N LYS A 177 71.47 37.16 -42.12
CA LYS A 177 70.68 36.24 -42.97
C LYS A 177 70.80 34.76 -42.58
N ALA A 178 72.00 34.25 -42.34
CA ALA A 178 72.21 32.84 -42.00
C ALA A 178 71.52 32.44 -40.68
N LYS A 179 71.59 33.31 -39.66
CA LYS A 179 70.94 33.09 -38.35
C LYS A 179 69.42 33.19 -38.44
N ASN A 180 68.93 34.06 -39.32
CA ASN A 180 67.51 34.17 -39.62
C ASN A 180 66.95 32.89 -40.28
N GLU A 181 67.68 32.31 -41.24
CA GLU A 181 67.27 31.06 -41.91
C GLU A 181 67.20 29.88 -40.93
N GLU A 182 68.12 29.79 -39.97
CA GLU A 182 68.08 28.79 -38.90
C GLU A 182 66.86 28.99 -37.99
N MET A 183 66.61 30.23 -37.55
CA MET A 183 65.42 30.57 -36.76
C MET A 183 64.11 30.24 -37.49
N GLN A 184 64.07 30.46 -38.80
CA GLN A 184 62.86 30.19 -39.59
C GLN A 184 62.60 28.68 -39.76
N LYS A 185 63.65 27.87 -39.82
CA LYS A 185 63.51 26.40 -39.76
C LYS A 185 62.92 25.96 -38.42
N GLU A 186 63.36 26.53 -37.31
CA GLU A 186 62.79 26.24 -35.99
C GLU A 186 61.31 26.64 -35.90
N ILE A 187 60.93 27.81 -36.43
CA ILE A 187 59.52 28.26 -36.46
C ILE A 187 58.65 27.28 -37.26
N ASN A 188 59.12 26.79 -38.41
CA ASN A 188 58.39 25.83 -39.23
C ASN A 188 58.25 24.47 -38.52
N GLN A 189 59.32 23.97 -37.90
CA GLN A 189 59.29 22.73 -37.11
C GLN A 189 58.29 22.82 -35.96
N LEU A 190 58.27 23.94 -35.22
CA LEU A 190 57.34 24.17 -34.12
C LEU A 190 55.88 24.25 -34.58
N LYS A 191 55.63 24.82 -35.77
CA LYS A 191 54.28 24.82 -36.37
C LYS A 191 53.83 23.41 -36.74
N GLU A 192 54.69 22.63 -37.40
CA GLU A 192 54.38 21.24 -37.76
C GLU A 192 54.16 20.35 -36.53
N GLU A 193 54.87 20.60 -35.43
CA GLU A 193 54.68 19.91 -34.16
C GLU A 193 53.37 20.32 -33.47
N LYS A 194 53.00 21.61 -33.50
CA LYS A 194 51.70 22.10 -32.99
C LYS A 194 50.54 21.41 -33.71
N GLU A 195 50.58 21.33 -35.04
CA GLU A 195 49.52 20.68 -35.84
C GLU A 195 49.42 19.17 -35.56
N ARG A 196 50.54 18.45 -35.53
CA ARG A 196 50.55 17.01 -35.20
C ARG A 196 49.96 16.73 -33.80
N ASN A 197 50.33 17.55 -32.81
CA ASN A 197 49.81 17.41 -31.45
C ASN A 197 48.30 17.71 -31.35
N ASN A 198 47.76 18.57 -32.22
CA ASN A 198 46.34 18.88 -32.25
C ASN A 198 45.51 17.71 -32.82
N VAL A 199 45.98 17.11 -33.93
CA VAL A 199 45.35 15.94 -34.57
C VAL A 199 45.33 14.73 -33.63
N ASN A 200 46.45 14.43 -32.97
CA ASN A 200 46.53 13.29 -32.05
C ASN A 200 45.56 13.44 -30.86
N LYS A 201 45.46 14.64 -30.28
CA LYS A 201 44.54 14.89 -29.17
C LYS A 201 43.07 14.80 -29.56
N ALA A 202 42.70 15.28 -30.75
CA ALA A 202 41.35 15.13 -31.28
C ALA A 202 40.97 13.64 -31.44
N SER A 203 41.94 12.81 -31.86
CA SER A 203 41.78 11.36 -31.94
C SER A 203 41.60 10.72 -30.56
N ASP A 204 42.38 11.11 -29.55
CA ASP A 204 42.30 10.56 -28.18
C ASP A 204 40.95 10.88 -27.51
N ILE A 205 40.46 12.13 -27.66
CA ILE A 205 39.16 12.54 -27.13
C ILE A 205 38.02 11.77 -27.81
N ALA A 206 38.08 11.58 -29.13
CA ALA A 206 37.09 10.81 -29.87
C ALA A 206 37.02 9.35 -29.41
N GLN A 207 38.15 8.71 -29.13
CA GLN A 207 38.20 7.35 -28.58
C GLN A 207 37.59 7.24 -27.17
N ILE A 208 37.85 8.22 -26.30
CA ILE A 208 37.31 8.23 -24.93
C ILE A 208 35.78 8.37 -24.94
N LEU A 209 35.23 9.21 -25.83
CA LEU A 209 33.78 9.39 -25.95
C LEU A 209 33.10 8.14 -26.55
N ALA A 210 33.66 7.57 -27.62
CA ALA A 210 33.12 6.35 -28.25
C ALA A 210 33.14 5.12 -27.33
N SER A 211 34.09 5.06 -26.38
CA SER A 211 34.17 3.98 -25.40
C SER A 211 33.07 4.07 -24.32
N LYS A 212 32.52 5.26 -24.06
CA LYS A 212 31.49 5.49 -23.03
C LYS A 212 30.06 5.31 -23.54
N ASP A 213 29.79 5.65 -24.80
CA ASP A 213 28.46 5.44 -25.41
C ASP A 213 28.08 3.95 -25.48
N ASN A 214 29.07 3.06 -25.63
CA ASN A 214 28.85 1.61 -25.60
C ASN A 214 28.56 1.03 -24.20
N ASN A 215 28.74 1.82 -23.13
CA ASN A 215 28.52 1.38 -21.74
C ASN A 215 27.15 1.83 -21.18
N TRP A 216 26.45 2.76 -21.86
CA TRP A 216 25.15 3.30 -21.42
C TRP A 216 23.94 2.43 -21.81
N HIS A 217 24.13 1.37 -22.59
CA HIS A 217 23.04 0.51 -23.09
C HIS A 217 22.82 -0.80 -22.32
N LEU A 218 23.41 -0.95 -21.13
CA LEU A 218 23.39 -2.23 -20.40
C LEU A 218 22.65 -2.25 -19.05
N GLU A 219 21.94 -1.20 -18.68
CA GLU A 219 21.13 -1.20 -17.43
C GLU A 219 19.73 -0.60 -17.60
N GLU A 220 18.95 -1.05 -18.59
CA GLU A 220 17.49 -0.97 -18.52
C GLU A 220 16.85 -2.24 -19.10
N PRO A 221 16.58 -3.25 -18.25
CA PRO A 221 15.39 -4.08 -18.48
C PRO A 221 14.49 -4.29 -17.25
N GLU A 222 14.90 -3.89 -16.04
CA GLU A 222 14.14 -4.23 -14.82
C GLU A 222 13.11 -3.17 -14.41
N ALA A 223 13.31 -1.90 -14.77
CA ALA A 223 12.38 -0.81 -14.43
C ALA A 223 11.09 -0.81 -15.29
N GLU A 224 11.16 -1.34 -16.52
CA GLU A 224 9.99 -1.38 -17.42
C GLU A 224 9.11 -2.62 -17.22
N ALA A 225 9.67 -3.70 -16.66
CA ALA A 225 8.90 -4.87 -16.22
C ALA A 225 8.02 -4.57 -15.00
N ALA A 226 8.48 -3.73 -14.07
CA ALA A 226 7.72 -3.32 -12.88
C ALA A 226 6.55 -2.36 -13.17
N ARG A 227 6.53 -1.69 -14.33
CA ARG A 227 5.39 -0.85 -14.77
C ARG A 227 4.25 -1.65 -15.40
N LYS A 228 4.45 -2.94 -15.69
CA LYS A 228 3.44 -3.84 -16.27
C LYS A 228 2.97 -4.91 -15.28
N GLU A 229 2.71 -4.54 -14.03
CA GLU A 229 1.77 -5.33 -13.22
C GLU A 229 0.38 -4.68 -13.30
N PRO A 230 -0.67 -5.42 -13.71
CA PRO A 230 -2.00 -4.85 -13.76
C PRO A 230 -2.46 -4.53 -12.34
N ALA A 231 -2.86 -3.27 -12.15
CA ALA A 231 -3.73 -2.84 -11.06
C ALA A 231 -5.01 -3.69 -11.08
N ARG A 232 -4.97 -4.85 -10.44
CA ARG A 232 -6.12 -5.71 -10.12
C ARG A 232 -5.98 -6.20 -8.69
N ALA A 233 -5.98 -5.25 -7.76
CA ALA A 233 -6.20 -5.54 -6.36
C ALA A 233 -7.07 -4.47 -5.66
N ALA A 234 -7.50 -3.42 -6.37
CA ALA A 234 -8.29 -2.33 -5.79
C ALA A 234 -9.81 -2.50 -5.94
N ASP A 235 -10.29 -3.46 -6.74
CA ASP A 235 -11.73 -3.58 -7.04
C ASP A 235 -12.51 -4.49 -6.09
N ASN A 236 -11.88 -5.05 -5.05
CA ASN A 236 -12.56 -5.80 -4.00
C ASN A 236 -12.40 -5.13 -2.64
N LEU A 237 -12.63 -3.82 -2.56
CA LEU A 237 -12.98 -3.19 -1.29
C LEU A 237 -14.37 -3.69 -0.91
N SER A 238 -14.41 -4.74 -0.08
CA SER A 238 -15.66 -5.21 0.52
C SER A 238 -16.33 -4.01 1.22
N PRO A 239 -17.56 -3.61 0.85
CA PRO A 239 -18.19 -2.37 1.33
C PRO A 239 -18.40 -2.26 2.85
N GLY A 240 -18.14 -3.34 3.60
CA GLY A 240 -18.43 -3.47 5.02
C GLY A 240 -17.42 -2.86 6.00
N CYS A 241 -16.20 -2.48 5.59
CA CYS A 241 -15.17 -2.02 6.56
C CYS A 241 -15.38 -0.57 7.09
N ASN A 242 -16.40 0.17 6.62
CA ASN A 242 -16.61 1.57 6.98
C ASN A 242 -17.37 1.81 8.31
N SER A 243 -17.91 0.77 8.97
CA SER A 243 -18.74 0.92 10.18
C SER A 243 -18.05 0.62 11.51
N LEU A 244 -16.79 0.17 11.50
CA LEU A 244 -16.04 -0.21 12.72
C LEU A 244 -15.00 0.85 13.16
N ALA A 245 -15.18 2.10 12.73
CA ALA A 245 -14.31 3.23 13.07
C ALA A 245 -15.12 4.38 13.69
N THR A 246 -15.71 4.15 14.86
CA THR A 246 -16.15 5.18 15.81
C THR A 246 -15.97 4.68 17.24
#